data_AF-A0A5A7QIF8-F1
#
_entry.id   AF-A0A5A7QIF8-F1
#
_cell.length_a   1.000
_cell.length_b   1.000
_cell.length_c   1.000
_cell.angle_alpha   90.00
_cell.angle_beta   90.00
_cell.angle_gamma   90.00
#
_symmetry.space_group_name_H-M   'P 1'
#
loop_
_entity.id
_entity.type
_entity.pdbx_description
1 polymer ?
#
loop_
_entity_poly.entity_id
_entity_poly.type
_entity_poly.pdbx_seq_one_letter_code
_entity_poly.pdbx_strand_id
1 'polypeptide(L)'
;YAREDDDLETLERDVREESGWKLVHGDVFRPSQNLALLSAVVGTGAQLATLVLLERSNCHNLYCMLRFYIIYCWLCKTWIKSMILTASLFPFVCFGIGFILNTIAIFYGSLAAIPFGTMLLVFVIWAFVSFPLALLGTIVGKNSSGVPNNPCRVKTIPRPIPDKKWYLTPSVISLMGGLLPFGSIFIEMYFVFTSFWNYKVPFVLFDVLFFF
;
A
#
# COMPACT_ATOMS: atom_id res chain seq x y z
N TYR A 1 -0.85 -50.28 -30.07
CA TYR A 1 -1.75 -49.39 -30.82
C TYR A 1 -2.94 -48.99 -29.96
N ALA A 2 -4.16 -49.55 -30.09
CA ALA A 2 -5.34 -48.99 -29.36
C ALA A 2 -5.17 -48.80 -27.83
N ARG A 3 -4.48 -49.71 -27.13
CA ARG A 3 -4.27 -49.63 -25.68
C ARG A 3 -3.26 -48.54 -25.25
N GLU A 4 -2.25 -48.26 -26.07
CA GLU A 4 -1.25 -47.23 -25.79
C GLU A 4 -1.82 -45.83 -26.04
N ASP A 5 -2.74 -45.70 -27.00
CA ASP A 5 -3.48 -44.46 -27.28
C ASP A 5 -4.44 -44.14 -26.13
N ASP A 6 -5.15 -45.14 -25.58
CA ASP A 6 -6.00 -44.99 -24.39
C ASP A 6 -5.19 -44.59 -23.15
N ASP A 7 -4.03 -45.21 -22.93
CA ASP A 7 -3.12 -44.88 -21.82
C ASP A 7 -2.56 -43.46 -21.97
N LEU A 8 -2.22 -43.04 -23.20
CA LEU A 8 -1.74 -41.70 -23.51
C LEU A 8 -2.84 -40.64 -23.31
N GLU A 9 -4.06 -40.90 -23.79
CA GLU A 9 -5.21 -40.02 -23.56
C GLU A 9 -5.54 -39.88 -22.07
N THR A 10 -5.39 -40.96 -21.30
CA THR A 10 -5.60 -40.95 -19.84
C THR A 10 -4.53 -40.11 -19.14
N LEU A 11 -3.26 -40.26 -19.54
CA LEU A 11 -2.14 -39.46 -19.05
C LEU A 11 -2.30 -37.98 -19.40
N GLU A 12 -2.71 -37.67 -20.63
CA GLU A 12 -3.02 -36.30 -21.05
C GLU A 12 -4.20 -35.71 -20.28
N ARG A 13 -5.22 -36.52 -19.98
CA ARG A 13 -6.35 -36.12 -19.12
C ARG A 13 -5.90 -35.84 -17.70
N ASP A 14 -5.05 -36.67 -17.12
CA ASP A 14 -4.53 -36.49 -15.74
C ASP A 14 -3.63 -35.25 -15.65
N VAL A 15 -2.76 -35.03 -16.64
CA VAL A 15 -1.95 -33.80 -16.76
C VAL A 15 -2.82 -32.57 -16.97
N ARG A 16 -3.93 -32.70 -17.70
CA ARG A 16 -4.93 -31.64 -17.92
C ARG A 16 -5.85 -31.45 -16.71
N GLU A 17 -6.04 -32.44 -15.85
CA GLU A 17 -6.77 -32.32 -14.58
C GLU A 17 -5.91 -31.71 -13.47
N GLU A 18 -4.58 -31.85 -13.54
CA GLU A 18 -3.58 -31.04 -12.81
C GLU A 18 -3.38 -29.63 -13.41
N SER A 19 -4.19 -29.25 -14.40
CA SER A 19 -4.09 -27.97 -15.10
C SER A 19 -4.00 -26.75 -14.17
N GLY A 20 -2.94 -25.97 -14.42
CA GLY A 20 -2.88 -24.51 -14.33
C GLY A 20 -3.37 -23.90 -13.03
N TRP A 21 -4.68 -23.70 -12.90
CA TRP A 21 -5.32 -23.06 -11.74
C TRP A 21 -5.19 -23.90 -10.46
N LYS A 22 -5.23 -25.24 -10.57
CA LYS A 22 -4.92 -26.13 -9.44
C LYS A 22 -3.44 -26.11 -9.08
N LEU A 23 -2.53 -25.69 -9.96
CA LEU A 23 -1.12 -25.50 -9.60
C LEU A 23 -0.86 -24.12 -8.99
N VAL A 24 -1.75 -23.14 -9.24
CA VAL A 24 -1.65 -21.78 -8.71
C VAL A 24 -1.90 -21.76 -7.19
N HIS A 25 -2.79 -22.62 -6.66
CA HIS A 25 -3.15 -22.60 -5.23
C HIS A 25 -1.93 -22.68 -4.27
N GLY A 26 -0.88 -23.43 -4.64
CA GLY A 26 0.33 -23.58 -3.83
C GLY A 26 1.33 -22.41 -3.96
N ASP A 27 1.16 -21.56 -4.97
CA ASP A 27 1.95 -20.35 -5.21
C ASP A 27 1.23 -19.08 -4.74
N VAL A 28 -0.11 -19.06 -4.64
CA VAL A 28 -0.91 -17.92 -4.11
C VAL A 28 -0.43 -17.53 -2.71
N PHE A 29 -0.09 -18.52 -1.89
CA PHE A 29 0.30 -18.33 -0.51
C PHE A 29 1.79 -18.05 -0.32
N ARG A 30 2.56 -17.96 -1.41
CA ARG A 30 3.97 -17.63 -1.33
C ARG A 30 4.15 -16.12 -1.11
N PRO A 31 5.03 -15.70 -0.19
CA PRO A 31 5.37 -14.28 -0.06
C PRO A 31 6.04 -13.77 -1.34
N SER A 32 5.66 -12.57 -1.79
CA SER A 32 6.25 -11.92 -2.95
C SER A 32 7.71 -11.50 -2.69
N GLN A 33 8.50 -11.33 -3.76
CA GLN A 33 9.93 -10.96 -3.64
C GLN A 33 10.15 -9.63 -2.90
N ASN A 34 9.25 -8.66 -3.09
CA ASN A 34 9.31 -7.31 -2.50
C ASN A 34 8.23 -7.08 -1.44
N LEU A 35 7.94 -8.11 -0.63
CA LEU A 35 6.86 -8.06 0.34
C LEU A 35 7.02 -6.94 1.39
N ALA A 36 8.26 -6.59 1.75
CA ALA A 36 8.54 -5.48 2.67
C ALA A 36 8.06 -4.12 2.12
N LEU A 37 8.29 -3.85 0.84
CA LEU A 37 7.84 -2.60 0.18
C LEU A 37 6.32 -2.55 0.05
N LEU A 38 5.71 -3.65 -0.41
CA LEU A 38 4.26 -3.72 -0.59
C LEU A 38 3.53 -3.59 0.75
N SER A 39 4.00 -4.29 1.78
CA SER A 39 3.44 -4.16 3.14
C SER A 39 3.63 -2.76 3.71
N ALA A 40 4.75 -2.08 3.44
CA ALA A 40 4.97 -0.71 3.86
C ALA A 40 3.99 0.26 3.20
N VAL A 41 3.84 0.19 1.87
CA VAL A 41 2.93 1.09 1.13
C VAL A 41 1.47 0.86 1.51
N VAL A 42 1.03 -0.40 1.58
CA VAL A 42 -0.34 -0.74 2.00
C VAL A 42 -0.57 -0.39 3.47
N GLY A 43 0.45 -0.54 4.31
CA GLY A 43 0.46 -0.12 5.72
C GLY A 43 0.21 1.36 5.90
N THR A 44 1.02 2.18 5.24
CA THR A 44 0.86 3.64 5.24
C THR A 44 -0.50 4.05 4.69
N GLY A 45 -0.95 3.44 3.58
CA GLY A 45 -2.25 3.75 2.99
C GLY A 45 -3.44 3.47 3.93
N ALA A 46 -3.43 2.32 4.61
CA ALA A 46 -4.48 2.00 5.58
C ALA A 46 -4.43 2.88 6.84
N GLN A 47 -3.22 3.27 7.29
CA GLN A 47 -3.06 4.24 8.38
C GLN A 47 -3.70 5.58 8.01
N LEU A 48 -3.42 6.09 6.81
CA LEU A 48 -4.00 7.35 6.32
C LEU A 48 -5.51 7.26 6.12
N ALA A 49 -6.00 6.17 5.51
CA ALA A 49 -7.44 5.96 5.33
C ALA A 49 -8.17 5.88 6.68
N THR A 50 -7.57 5.20 7.66
CA THR A 50 -8.11 5.12 9.02
C THR A 50 -8.13 6.48 9.70
N LEU A 51 -7.07 7.30 9.55
CA LEU A 51 -7.06 8.66 10.08
C LEU A 51 -8.19 9.50 9.46
N VAL A 52 -8.36 9.47 8.14
CA VAL A 52 -9.43 10.21 7.44
C VAL A 52 -10.82 9.75 7.87
N LEU A 53 -11.04 8.44 8.03
CA LEU A 53 -12.33 7.89 8.47
C LEU A 53 -12.60 8.17 9.96
N LEU A 54 -11.56 8.16 10.81
CA LEU A 54 -11.65 8.44 12.24
C LEU A 54 -11.82 9.92 12.55
N GLU A 55 -11.31 10.84 11.72
CA GLU A 55 -11.63 12.27 11.85
C GLU A 55 -13.15 12.53 11.77
N ARG A 56 -13.89 11.62 11.12
CA ARG A 56 -15.35 11.68 11.00
C ARG A 56 -16.11 11.05 12.18
N SER A 57 -15.42 10.36 13.09
CA SER A 57 -16.02 9.66 14.23
C SER A 57 -15.23 9.93 15.53
N ASN A 58 -15.85 10.64 16.49
CA ASN A 58 -15.26 11.10 17.76
C ASN A 58 -14.83 9.98 18.76
N CYS A 59 -14.28 8.84 18.29
CA CYS A 59 -13.97 7.68 19.11
C CYS A 59 -12.48 7.30 19.06
N HIS A 60 -11.78 7.60 20.16
CA HIS A 60 -10.53 7.01 20.67
C HIS A 60 -9.37 6.75 19.68
N ASN A 61 -8.55 7.79 19.48
CA ASN A 61 -7.34 7.86 18.65
C ASN A 61 -6.22 6.81 18.90
N LEU A 62 -6.16 6.14 20.07
CA LEU A 62 -4.96 5.36 20.44
C LEU A 62 -5.14 3.82 20.30
N TYR A 63 -6.37 3.32 20.43
CA TYR A 63 -6.66 1.87 20.40
C TYR A 63 -6.73 1.29 18.97
N CYS A 64 -7.16 2.09 18.00
CA CYS A 64 -7.26 1.67 16.59
C CYS A 64 -5.88 1.64 15.90
N MET A 65 -4.97 2.56 16.23
CA MET A 65 -3.58 2.54 15.74
C MET A 65 -2.83 1.28 16.18
N LEU A 66 -3.05 0.82 17.42
CA LEU A 66 -2.43 -0.40 17.94
C LEU A 66 -2.90 -1.67 17.21
N ARG A 67 -4.20 -1.76 16.84
CA ARG A 67 -4.76 -2.94 16.17
C ARG A 67 -4.37 -3.08 14.70
N PHE A 68 -4.16 -1.98 13.97
CA PHE A 68 -3.62 -2.07 12.61
C PHE A 68 -2.15 -2.47 12.58
N TYR A 69 -1.37 -2.05 13.59
CA TYR A 69 0.01 -2.49 13.76
C TYR A 69 0.13 -4.03 13.87
N ILE A 70 -0.88 -4.68 14.47
CA ILE A 70 -0.99 -6.14 14.59
C ILE A 70 -1.24 -6.82 13.23
N ILE A 71 -1.99 -6.18 12.32
CA ILE A 71 -2.35 -6.75 11.01
C ILE A 71 -1.14 -6.81 10.05
N TYR A 72 -0.24 -5.84 10.10
CA TYR A 72 0.92 -5.79 9.18
C TYR A 72 2.09 -6.68 9.61
N CYS A 73 2.17 -7.05 10.89
CA CYS A 73 3.20 -7.96 11.39
C CYS A 73 3.03 -9.41 10.91
N TRP A 74 1.86 -9.74 10.34
CA TRP A 74 1.57 -11.07 9.78
C TRP A 74 2.37 -11.44 8.53
N LEU A 75 2.89 -10.44 7.79
CA LEU A 75 3.25 -10.69 6.39
C LEU A 75 4.75 -10.96 6.15
N CYS A 76 5.66 -10.55 7.03
CA CYS A 76 7.08 -10.41 6.67
C CYS A 76 8.04 -11.23 7.55
N LYS A 77 8.71 -12.23 6.94
CA LYS A 77 9.87 -12.95 7.51
C LYS A 77 11.04 -12.01 7.88
N THR A 78 11.06 -10.82 7.27
CA THR A 78 12.05 -9.75 7.47
C THR A 78 11.44 -8.53 8.18
N TRP A 79 10.90 -8.76 9.38
CA TRP A 79 10.12 -7.78 10.16
C TRP A 79 10.85 -6.45 10.42
N ILE A 80 12.17 -6.46 10.63
CA ILE A 80 12.97 -5.24 10.88
C ILE A 80 12.99 -4.34 9.63
N LYS A 81 13.21 -4.91 8.44
CA LYS A 81 13.26 -4.13 7.20
C LYS A 81 11.88 -3.53 6.87
N SER A 82 10.82 -4.29 7.10
CA SER A 82 9.44 -3.81 6.90
C SER A 82 9.11 -2.68 7.90
N MET A 83 9.49 -2.83 9.17
CA MET A 83 9.33 -1.79 10.19
C MET A 83 10.02 -0.48 9.80
N ILE A 84 11.31 -0.53 9.45
CA ILE A 84 12.09 0.66 9.10
C ILE A 84 11.45 1.34 7.89
N LEU A 85 11.09 0.56 6.88
CA LEU A 85 10.54 1.08 5.64
C LEU A 85 9.17 1.73 5.85
N THR A 86 8.28 1.14 6.65
CA THR A 86 6.98 1.74 6.98
C THR A 86 7.15 3.01 7.82
N ALA A 87 8.06 3.00 8.79
CA ALA A 87 8.28 4.14 9.69
C ALA A 87 8.95 5.34 9.00
N SER A 88 9.78 5.10 7.98
CA SER A 88 10.56 6.15 7.32
C SER A 88 9.99 6.61 5.98
N LEU A 89 9.31 5.76 5.21
CA LEU A 89 8.95 6.08 3.82
C LEU A 89 8.05 7.31 3.72
N PHE A 90 6.98 7.38 4.51
CA PHE A 90 6.07 8.53 4.46
C PHE A 90 6.69 9.83 5.02
N PRO A 91 7.27 9.84 6.24
CA PRO A 91 7.88 11.06 6.80
C PRO A 91 9.01 11.62 5.93
N PHE A 92 9.83 10.76 5.32
CA PHE A 92 10.90 11.22 4.42
C PHE A 92 10.37 11.78 3.11
N VAL A 93 9.29 11.22 2.55
CA VAL A 93 8.64 11.80 1.35
C VAL A 93 8.06 13.18 1.70
N CYS A 94 7.35 13.31 2.81
CA CYS A 94 6.83 14.60 3.27
C CYS A 94 7.95 15.61 3.56
N PHE A 95 9.04 15.17 4.20
CA PHE A 95 10.20 16.01 4.46
C PHE A 95 10.87 16.47 3.17
N GLY A 96 11.05 15.58 2.19
CA GLY A 96 11.63 15.92 0.89
C GLY A 96 10.79 16.95 0.13
N ILE A 97 9.47 16.76 0.08
CA ILE A 97 8.54 17.73 -0.52
C ILE A 97 8.59 19.05 0.23
N GLY A 98 8.50 19.02 1.56
CA GLY A 98 8.58 20.20 2.42
C GLY A 98 9.90 20.95 2.27
N PHE A 99 11.02 20.25 2.12
CA PHE A 99 12.34 20.84 1.92
C PHE A 99 12.44 21.57 0.58
N ILE A 100 11.93 20.98 -0.51
CA ILE A 100 11.88 21.62 -1.83
C ILE A 100 10.99 22.87 -1.77
N LEU A 101 9.77 22.74 -1.24
CA LEU A 101 8.84 23.86 -1.10
C LEU A 101 9.42 24.96 -0.21
N ASN A 102 10.13 24.60 0.86
CA ASN A 102 10.75 25.56 1.75
C ASN A 102 11.94 26.28 1.10
N THR A 103 12.73 25.58 0.27
CA THR A 103 13.81 26.19 -0.50
C THR A 103 13.27 27.24 -1.46
N ILE A 104 12.14 26.94 -2.13
CA ILE A 104 11.43 27.88 -2.99
C ILE A 104 10.88 29.06 -2.16
N ALA A 105 10.27 28.79 -1.01
CA ALA A 105 9.70 29.83 -0.15
C ALA A 105 10.77 30.83 0.35
N ILE A 106 11.97 30.35 0.67
CA ILE A 106 13.12 31.18 1.05
C ILE A 106 13.55 32.05 -0.13
N PHE A 107 13.62 31.50 -1.34
CA PHE A 107 14.01 32.25 -2.54
C PHE A 107 13.08 33.43 -2.84
N TYR A 108 11.78 33.27 -2.60
CA TYR A 108 10.77 34.32 -2.78
C TYR A 108 10.60 35.24 -1.55
N GLY A 109 11.37 35.04 -0.47
CA GLY A 109 11.24 35.85 0.75
C GLY A 109 9.87 35.72 1.44
N SER A 110 9.22 34.56 1.30
CA SER A 110 7.88 34.33 1.83
C SER A 110 7.88 34.20 3.35
N LEU A 111 6.90 34.81 4.02
CA LEU A 111 6.64 34.64 5.46
C LEU A 111 6.23 33.20 5.82
N ALA A 112 5.84 32.40 4.82
CA ALA A 112 5.55 30.97 4.99
C ALA A 112 6.81 30.08 4.98
N ALA A 113 8.01 30.67 4.85
CA ALA A 113 9.27 29.93 4.97
C ALA A 113 9.40 29.37 6.40
N ILE A 114 9.48 28.05 6.48
CA ILE A 114 9.63 27.30 7.72
C ILE A 114 11.08 27.49 8.20
N PRO A 115 11.29 28.05 9.40
CA PRO A 115 12.63 28.28 9.92
C PRO A 115 13.33 26.93 10.18
N PHE A 116 14.63 26.87 9.92
CA PHE A 116 15.44 25.64 10.03
C PHE A 116 15.26 24.91 11.38
N GLY A 117 15.12 25.66 12.48
CA GLY A 117 14.90 25.09 13.81
C GLY A 117 13.63 24.23 13.92
N THR A 118 12.54 24.61 13.25
CA THR A 118 11.29 23.83 13.27
C THR A 118 11.41 22.54 12.45
N MET A 119 12.17 22.55 11.35
CA MET A 119 12.46 21.33 10.58
C MET A 119 13.24 20.31 11.40
N LEU A 120 14.24 20.80 12.14
CA LEU A 120 15.05 19.97 13.04
C LEU A 120 14.20 19.43 14.20
N LEU A 121 13.32 20.25 14.77
CA LEU A 121 12.41 19.85 15.84
C LEU A 121 11.45 18.74 15.39
N VAL A 122 10.85 18.87 14.20
CA VAL A 122 9.98 17.81 13.62
C VAL A 122 10.76 16.51 13.41
N PHE A 123 12.00 16.59 12.93
CA PHE A 123 12.86 15.42 12.77
C PHE A 123 13.19 14.74 14.11
N VAL A 124 13.48 15.51 15.15
CA VAL A 124 13.75 15.01 16.51
C VAL A 124 12.51 14.36 17.11
N ILE A 125 11.33 14.98 16.99
CA ILE A 125 10.07 14.38 17.45
C ILE A 125 9.81 13.06 16.72
N TRP A 126 9.99 13.02 15.41
CA TRP A 126 9.86 11.78 14.65
C TRP A 126 10.84 10.70 15.14
N ALA A 127 12.11 11.05 15.37
CA ALA A 127 13.15 10.11 15.79
C ALA A 127 12.93 9.55 17.21
N PHE A 128 12.46 10.38 18.15
CA PHE A 128 12.33 10.00 19.57
C PHE A 128 10.91 9.60 19.99
N VAL A 129 9.89 9.93 19.20
CA VAL A 129 8.50 9.57 19.50
C VAL A 129 8.00 8.57 18.48
N SER A 130 7.91 8.96 17.20
CA SER A 130 7.27 8.13 16.17
C SER A 130 8.02 6.83 15.90
N PHE A 131 9.35 6.89 15.78
CA PHE A 131 10.18 5.71 15.51
C PHE A 131 10.16 4.66 16.63
N PRO A 132 10.39 4.99 17.92
CA PRO A 132 10.30 3.99 18.99
C PRO A 132 8.87 3.50 19.21
N LEU A 133 7.85 4.33 19.02
CA LEU A 133 6.46 3.89 19.12
C LEU A 133 6.11 2.88 18.01
N ALA A 134 6.63 3.09 16.79
CA ALA A 134 6.54 2.09 15.72
C ALA A 134 7.29 0.81 16.11
N LEU A 135 8.47 0.89 16.71
CA LEU A 135 9.19 -0.32 17.16
C LEU A 135 8.41 -1.12 18.20
N LEU A 136 7.81 -0.44 19.18
CA LEU A 136 6.98 -1.09 20.20
C LEU A 136 5.74 -1.71 19.58
N GLY A 137 5.08 -1.01 18.65
CA GLY A 137 3.99 -1.54 17.86
C GLY A 137 4.36 -2.85 17.14
N THR A 138 5.54 -2.93 16.51
CA THR A 138 5.95 -4.13 15.76
C THR A 138 6.19 -5.29 16.69
N ILE A 139 6.80 -5.04 17.85
CA ILE A 139 7.09 -6.07 18.83
C ILE A 139 5.80 -6.67 19.39
N VAL A 140 4.84 -5.82 19.78
CA VAL A 140 3.52 -6.25 20.29
C VAL A 140 2.73 -6.98 19.21
N GLY A 141 2.75 -6.46 17.98
CA GLY A 141 2.14 -7.12 16.82
C GLY A 141 2.74 -8.50 16.59
N LYS A 142 4.07 -8.63 16.59
CA LYS A 142 4.77 -9.89 16.38
C LYS A 142 4.42 -10.93 17.44
N ASN A 143 4.33 -10.50 18.70
CA ASN A 143 4.04 -11.40 19.81
C ASN A 143 2.58 -11.91 19.80
N SER A 144 1.68 -11.12 19.22
CA SER A 144 0.26 -11.48 19.09
C SER A 144 -0.05 -12.24 17.79
N SER A 145 0.91 -12.30 16.86
CA SER A 145 0.75 -12.97 15.56
C SER A 145 1.00 -14.48 15.67
N GLY A 146 -0.03 -15.27 15.38
CA GLY A 146 0.08 -16.72 15.22
C GLY A 146 0.77 -17.13 13.90
N VAL A 147 1.13 -18.41 13.79
CA VAL A 147 1.63 -18.99 12.54
C VAL A 147 0.49 -18.94 11.50
N PRO A 148 0.74 -18.47 10.26
CA PRO A 148 -0.25 -18.50 9.20
C PRO A 148 -0.79 -19.92 8.99
N ASN A 149 -2.11 -20.09 9.16
CA ASN A 149 -2.77 -21.35 8.88
C ASN A 149 -3.21 -21.37 7.41
N ASN A 150 -2.27 -21.71 6.54
CA ASN A 150 -2.53 -21.82 5.11
C ASN A 150 -3.38 -23.08 4.85
N PRO A 151 -4.48 -22.99 4.07
CA PRO A 151 -5.34 -24.14 3.76
C PRO A 151 -4.62 -25.21 2.94
N CYS A 152 -3.45 -24.91 2.39
CA CYS A 152 -2.59 -25.83 1.66
C CYS A 152 -1.11 -25.61 1.97
N ARG A 153 -0.32 -26.68 1.84
CA ARG A 153 1.14 -26.63 2.01
C ARG A 153 1.79 -25.88 0.84
N VAL A 154 2.43 -24.76 1.15
CA VAL A 154 3.13 -23.91 0.16
C VAL A 154 4.34 -24.65 -0.42
N LYS A 155 4.50 -24.63 -1.75
CA LYS A 155 5.71 -25.17 -2.40
C LYS A 155 6.88 -24.21 -2.23
N THR A 156 8.08 -24.71 -1.93
CA THR A 156 9.27 -23.88 -1.67
C THR A 156 9.95 -23.39 -2.96
N ILE A 157 9.86 -24.16 -4.06
CA ILE A 157 10.53 -23.85 -5.34
C ILE A 157 9.54 -23.13 -6.25
N PRO A 158 9.86 -21.91 -6.75
CA PRO A 158 8.98 -21.20 -7.66
C PRO A 158 8.94 -21.94 -9.00
N ARG A 159 7.75 -22.15 -9.55
CA ARG A 159 7.60 -22.72 -10.88
C ARG A 159 8.13 -21.73 -11.94
N PRO A 160 8.63 -22.20 -13.08
CA PRO A 160 8.92 -21.31 -14.21
C PRO A 160 7.64 -20.61 -14.64
N ILE A 161 7.65 -19.27 -14.63
CA ILE A 161 6.52 -18.44 -15.03
C ILE A 161 6.67 -18.17 -16.54
N PRO A 162 5.63 -18.36 -17.36
CA PRO A 162 5.69 -17.99 -18.77
C PRO A 162 5.95 -16.48 -18.93
N ASP A 163 6.61 -16.08 -20.01
CA ASP A 163 6.95 -14.68 -20.23
C ASP A 163 5.70 -13.80 -20.25
N LYS A 164 5.71 -12.78 -19.38
CA LYS A 164 4.61 -11.82 -19.26
C LYS A 164 4.63 -10.87 -20.46
N LYS A 165 3.45 -10.63 -21.05
CA LYS A 165 3.27 -9.58 -22.06
C LYS A 165 3.48 -8.19 -21.44
N TRP A 166 3.93 -7.22 -22.24
CA TRP A 166 4.33 -5.89 -21.78
C TRP A 166 3.23 -5.15 -21.00
N TYR A 167 1.97 -5.28 -21.42
CA TYR A 167 0.82 -4.62 -20.79
C TYR A 167 0.39 -5.28 -19.46
N LEU A 168 0.86 -6.49 -19.18
CA LEU A 168 0.61 -7.19 -17.91
C LEU A 168 1.71 -6.93 -16.87
N THR A 169 2.63 -6.00 -17.16
CA THR A 169 3.64 -5.59 -16.18
C THR A 169 2.98 -4.78 -15.06
N PRO A 170 3.38 -4.99 -13.79
CA PRO A 170 2.72 -4.34 -12.65
C PRO A 170 2.81 -2.81 -12.69
N SER A 171 3.87 -2.25 -13.30
CA SER A 171 4.00 -0.81 -13.52
C SER A 171 2.97 -0.26 -14.50
N VAL A 172 2.76 -0.92 -15.64
CA VAL A 172 1.77 -0.51 -16.65
C VAL A 172 0.36 -0.64 -16.09
N ILE A 173 0.05 -1.75 -15.40
CA ILE A 173 -1.25 -1.94 -14.76
C ILE A 173 -1.49 -0.87 -13.69
N SER A 174 -0.49 -0.55 -12.85
CA SER A 174 -0.62 0.49 -11.83
C SER A 174 -0.87 1.88 -12.44
N LEU A 175 -0.23 2.19 -13.58
CA LEU A 175 -0.40 3.48 -14.25
C LEU A 175 -1.77 3.57 -14.95
N MET A 176 -2.17 2.52 -15.66
CA MET A 176 -3.49 2.47 -16.31
C MET A 176 -4.63 2.45 -15.29
N GLY A 177 -4.48 1.71 -14.19
CA GLY A 177 -5.44 1.69 -13.08
C GLY A 177 -5.55 3.02 -12.37
N GLY A 178 -4.45 3.77 -12.24
CA GLY A 178 -4.42 5.11 -11.64
C GLY A 178 -5.04 6.21 -12.50
N LEU A 179 -5.22 5.98 -13.81
CA LEU A 179 -5.79 6.97 -14.72
C LEU A 179 -7.27 7.25 -14.44
N LEU A 180 -8.04 6.23 -14.03
CA LEU A 180 -9.45 6.36 -13.67
C LEU A 180 -9.67 7.27 -12.45
N PRO A 181 -9.07 7.01 -11.27
CA PRO A 181 -9.22 7.89 -10.11
C PRO A 181 -8.61 9.28 -10.37
N PHE A 182 -7.53 9.37 -11.16
CA PHE A 182 -6.98 10.67 -11.56
C PHE A 182 -7.98 11.49 -12.38
N GLY A 183 -8.62 10.88 -13.39
CA GLY A 183 -9.65 11.54 -14.20
C GLY A 183 -10.85 12.01 -13.37
N SER A 184 -11.29 11.19 -12.42
CA SER A 184 -12.38 11.54 -11.48
C SER A 184 -12.04 12.80 -10.67
N ILE A 185 -10.87 12.81 -10.02
CA ILE A 185 -10.42 13.94 -9.19
C ILE A 185 -10.15 15.19 -10.04
N PHE A 186 -9.59 15.04 -11.24
CA PHE A 186 -9.29 16.17 -12.12
C PHE A 186 -10.56 16.93 -12.55
N ILE A 187 -11.62 16.20 -12.91
CA ILE A 187 -12.90 16.80 -13.29
C ILE A 187 -13.52 17.54 -12.10
N GLU A 188 -13.48 16.95 -10.90
CA GLU A 188 -13.98 17.61 -9.69
C GLU A 188 -13.18 18.88 -9.36
N MET A 189 -11.86 18.82 -9.41
CA MET A 189 -10.99 19.97 -9.15
C MET A 189 -11.29 21.12 -10.13
N TYR A 190 -11.57 20.81 -11.40
CA TYR A 190 -11.99 21.81 -12.40
C TYR A 190 -13.31 22.49 -12.02
N PHE A 191 -14.30 21.74 -11.55
CA PHE A 191 -15.58 22.33 -11.10
C PHE A 191 -15.40 23.16 -9.83
N VAL A 192 -14.55 22.73 -8.90
CA VAL A 192 -14.21 23.50 -7.69
C VAL A 192 -13.59 24.84 -8.07
N PHE A 193 -12.56 24.85 -8.92
CA PHE A 193 -11.95 26.10 -9.37
C PHE A 193 -12.92 26.98 -10.16
N THR A 194 -13.72 26.41 -11.06
CA THR A 194 -14.73 27.17 -11.81
C THR A 194 -15.77 27.80 -10.87
N SER A 195 -16.15 27.12 -9.79
CA SER A 195 -17.10 27.64 -8.79
C SER A 195 -16.52 28.81 -7.99
N PHE A 196 -15.23 28.75 -7.62
CA PHE A 196 -14.53 29.85 -6.94
C PHE A 196 -14.48 31.13 -7.80
N TRP A 197 -14.28 30.99 -9.11
CA TRP A 197 -14.12 32.15 -10.00
C TRP A 197 -15.45 32.63 -10.63
N ASN A 198 -16.49 31.81 -10.68
CA ASN A 198 -17.72 32.12 -11.42
C ASN A 198 -19.01 32.16 -10.57
N TYR A 199 -18.97 32.09 -9.23
CA TYR A 199 -20.09 32.30 -8.27
C TYR A 199 -21.46 31.63 -8.53
N LYS A 200 -21.63 30.78 -9.56
CA LYS A 200 -22.96 30.46 -10.12
C LYS A 200 -23.31 28.98 -10.29
N VAL A 201 -22.58 28.05 -9.66
CA VAL A 201 -22.98 26.63 -9.71
C VAL A 201 -22.91 26.00 -8.31
N PRO A 202 -24.03 25.43 -7.80
CA PRO A 202 -24.09 24.90 -6.44
C PRO A 202 -23.34 23.57 -6.30
N PHE A 203 -22.85 23.35 -5.09
CA PHE A 203 -22.02 22.29 -4.52
C PHE A 203 -22.61 20.86 -4.59
N VAL A 204 -23.19 20.44 -5.72
CA VAL A 204 -23.99 19.19 -5.80
C VAL A 204 -23.14 17.94 -6.12
N LEU A 205 -21.84 18.07 -6.39
CA LEU A 205 -20.99 16.93 -6.80
C LEU A 205 -20.09 16.37 -5.70
N PHE A 206 -20.16 16.90 -4.47
CA PHE A 206 -19.32 16.42 -3.35
C PHE A 206 -19.72 15.02 -2.85
N ASP A 207 -20.89 14.50 -3.25
CA ASP A 207 -21.40 13.20 -2.81
C ASP A 207 -20.88 12.01 -3.67
N VAL A 208 -20.38 12.24 -4.89
CA VAL A 208 -19.90 11.15 -5.76
C VAL A 208 -18.52 10.64 -5.31
N LEU A 209 -17.70 11.50 -4.70
CA LEU A 209 -16.37 11.15 -4.17
C LEU A 209 -16.44 10.13 -3.01
N PHE A 210 -17.58 9.98 -2.32
CA PHE A 210 -17.74 9.01 -1.23
C PHE A 210 -18.10 7.59 -1.70
N PHE A 211 -18.41 7.40 -2.99
CA PHE A 211 -18.88 6.14 -3.54
C PHE A 211 -17.82 5.34 -4.32
N PHE A 212 -16.60 5.87 -4.47
CA PHE A 212 -15.47 5.19 -5.11
C PHE A 212 -14.25 5.03 -4.18
#